data_AF-A0A958SWL3-F1
#
_entry.id   AF-A0A958SWL3-F1
#
_cell.length_a   1.000
_cell.length_b   1.000
_cell.length_c   1.000
_cell.angle_alpha   90.00
_cell.angle_beta   90.00
_cell.angle_gamma   90.00
#
_symmetry.space_group_name_H-M   'P 1'
#
loop_
_entity.id
_entity.type
_entity.pdbx_description
1 polymer ?
#
loop_
_entity_poly.entity_id
_entity_poly.type
_entity_poly.pdbx_seq_one_letter_code
_entity_poly.pdbx_strand_id
1 'polypeptide(L)'
;DSATKYYDYYYGETEAKSDLGWFLKQPAFKWAWLFGLLLLFLFIIFNAKRKQRIVEIIKPLTNTTVDFVKTISNLYYETQDHKNLVHKKITYFLERIRSEYHLDTSVLDEEFIERLAMKSGKKKSQVKTLVNVINRMQKKTEFFEDNLKELNKHIEDFYSA
;
A
#
# COMPACT_ATOMS: atom_id res chain seq x y z
N ASP A 1 -32.33 -50.76 45.57
CA ASP A 1 -33.44 -51.53 44.97
C ASP A 1 -33.33 -51.49 43.46
N SER A 2 -33.37 -52.56 42.68
CA SER A 2 -33.31 -54.01 42.90
C SER A 2 -32.90 -54.59 41.55
N ALA A 3 -31.65 -55.01 41.43
CA ALA A 3 -31.16 -55.71 40.26
C ALA A 3 -31.51 -57.20 40.38
N THR A 4 -32.55 -57.64 39.69
CA THR A 4 -32.78 -59.06 39.36
C THR A 4 -33.42 -59.14 37.98
N LYS A 5 -32.59 -59.36 36.96
CA LYS A 5 -33.05 -59.84 35.64
C LYS A 5 -33.08 -61.36 35.71
N TYR A 6 -34.27 -61.94 35.79
CA TYR A 6 -34.46 -63.37 35.56
C TYR A 6 -34.51 -63.60 34.05
N TYR A 7 -33.57 -64.41 33.54
CA TYR A 7 -33.60 -64.92 32.16
C TYR A 7 -34.43 -66.19 32.15
N ASP A 8 -35.58 -66.16 31.50
CA ASP A 8 -36.37 -67.35 31.21
C ASP A 8 -36.12 -67.79 29.76
N TYR A 9 -35.77 -69.06 29.60
CA TYR A 9 -35.25 -69.68 28.38
C TYR A 9 -36.32 -70.59 27.79
N TYR A 10 -37.47 -70.13 27.28
CA TYR A 10 -38.35 -70.96 26.41
C TYR A 10 -39.39 -70.09 25.65
N TYR A 11 -39.34 -70.17 24.31
CA TYR A 11 -40.33 -69.77 23.29
C TYR A 11 -40.64 -68.29 22.99
N GLY A 12 -40.55 -67.99 21.69
CA GLY A 12 -41.19 -66.85 21.02
C GLY A 12 -40.18 -65.82 20.54
N GLU A 13 -40.18 -65.51 19.24
CA GLU A 13 -39.48 -64.35 18.69
C GLU A 13 -39.75 -63.14 19.58
N THR A 14 -38.75 -62.74 20.35
CA THR A 14 -38.79 -61.45 21.04
C THR A 14 -38.62 -60.43 19.94
N GLU A 15 -39.72 -60.05 19.29
CA GLU A 15 -39.81 -58.72 18.71
C GLU A 15 -39.28 -57.79 19.78
N ALA A 16 -38.13 -57.18 19.52
CA ALA A 16 -37.54 -56.20 20.41
C ALA A 16 -38.55 -55.07 20.49
N LYS A 17 -39.49 -55.16 21.45
CA LYS A 17 -40.39 -54.08 21.82
C LYS A 17 -39.49 -53.01 22.39
N SER A 18 -38.96 -52.20 21.48
CA SER A 18 -38.20 -51.00 21.78
C SER A 18 -39.06 -50.17 22.73
N ASP A 19 -38.55 -49.90 23.93
CA ASP A 19 -39.25 -49.15 24.99
C ASP A 19 -39.77 -47.79 24.46
N LEU A 20 -39.12 -47.25 23.42
CA LEU A 20 -39.56 -46.05 22.70
C LEU A 20 -40.97 -46.16 22.11
N GLY A 21 -41.40 -47.36 21.70
CA GLY A 21 -42.69 -47.60 21.09
C GLY A 21 -43.86 -47.40 22.06
N TRP A 22 -43.66 -47.63 23.36
CA TRP A 22 -44.66 -47.31 24.38
C TRP A 22 -44.78 -45.80 24.62
N PHE A 23 -43.65 -45.07 24.63
CA PHE A 23 -43.63 -43.60 24.75
C PHE A 23 -44.34 -42.90 23.58
N LEU A 24 -44.22 -43.43 22.37
CA LEU A 24 -44.85 -42.87 21.16
C LEU A 24 -46.35 -43.19 21.01
N LYS A 25 -46.89 -44.10 21.83
CA LYS A 25 -48.35 -44.41 21.84
C LYS A 25 -49.17 -43.31 22.51
N GLN A 26 -48.58 -42.53 23.41
CA GLN A 26 -49.26 -41.43 24.08
C GLN A 26 -49.28 -40.20 23.16
N PRO A 27 -50.46 -39.60 22.87
CA PRO A 27 -50.57 -38.54 21.88
C PRO A 27 -49.75 -37.30 22.24
N ALA A 28 -49.72 -36.91 23.53
CA ALA A 28 -48.97 -35.75 23.99
C ALA A 28 -47.45 -35.92 23.79
N PHE A 29 -46.90 -37.10 24.09
CA PHE A 29 -45.48 -37.38 23.95
C PHE A 29 -45.05 -37.49 22.49
N LYS A 30 -45.90 -38.01 21.60
CA LYS A 30 -45.65 -38.02 20.15
C LYS A 30 -45.50 -36.60 19.59
N TRP A 31 -46.37 -35.68 19.98
CA TRP A 31 -46.28 -34.27 19.56
C TRP A 31 -45.04 -33.60 20.13
N ALA A 32 -44.74 -33.79 21.42
CA ALA A 32 -43.53 -33.25 22.04
C ALA A 32 -42.26 -33.72 21.32
N TRP A 33 -42.19 -35.00 20.94
CA TRP A 33 -41.07 -35.56 20.19
C TRP A 33 -40.92 -34.94 18.80
N LEU A 34 -42.04 -34.77 18.07
CA LEU A 34 -42.04 -34.15 16.74
C LEU A 34 -41.62 -32.68 16.80
N PHE A 35 -42.15 -31.92 17.75
CA PHE A 35 -41.76 -30.52 17.96
C PHE A 35 -40.30 -30.40 18.40
N GLY A 36 -39.80 -31.30 19.24
CA GLY A 36 -38.38 -31.35 19.63
C GLY A 36 -37.45 -31.55 18.44
N LEU A 37 -37.79 -32.49 17.54
CA LEU A 37 -37.04 -32.70 16.30
C LEU A 37 -37.10 -31.50 15.36
N LEU A 38 -38.27 -30.87 15.24
CA LEU A 38 -38.46 -29.67 14.42
C LEU A 38 -37.63 -28.49 14.95
N LEU A 39 -37.60 -28.28 16.27
CA LEU A 39 -36.78 -27.28 16.94
C LEU A 39 -35.29 -27.54 16.76
N LEU A 40 -34.84 -28.79 16.89
CA LEU A 40 -33.45 -29.17 16.65
C LEU A 40 -33.04 -28.87 15.20
N PHE A 41 -33.90 -29.23 14.25
CA PHE A 41 -33.66 -28.98 12.84
C PHE A 41 -33.56 -27.47 12.52
N LEU A 42 -34.51 -26.68 13.02
CA LEU A 42 -34.47 -25.22 12.92
C LEU A 42 -33.21 -24.64 13.58
N PHE A 43 -32.84 -25.13 14.77
CA PHE A 43 -31.64 -24.70 15.48
C PHE A 43 -30.37 -24.91 14.66
N ILE A 44 -30.24 -26.06 13.99
CA ILE A 44 -29.09 -26.36 13.12
C ILE A 44 -29.05 -25.40 11.92
N ILE A 45 -30.18 -25.15 11.25
CA ILE A 45 -30.26 -24.23 10.10
C ILE A 45 -29.84 -22.81 10.50
N PHE A 46 -30.38 -22.31 11.62
CA PHE A 46 -30.05 -20.95 12.09
C PHE A 46 -28.57 -20.84 12.51
N ASN A 47 -28.01 -21.84 13.18
CA ASN A 47 -26.59 -21.83 13.57
C ASN A 47 -25.65 -21.95 12.37
N ALA A 48 -26.00 -22.76 11.37
CA ALA A 48 -25.22 -22.90 10.15
C ALA A 48 -25.14 -21.56 9.39
N LYS A 49 -26.25 -20.81 9.31
CA LYS A 49 -26.29 -19.49 8.67
C LYS A 49 -25.47 -18.41 9.42
N ARG A 50 -25.29 -18.52 10.75
CA ARG A 50 -24.57 -17.53 11.57
C ARG A 50 -23.05 -17.68 11.60
N LYS A 51 -22.47 -18.75 11.00
CA LYS A 51 -21.01 -18.91 10.83
C LYS A 51 -20.60 -18.37 9.45
N GLN A 52 -20.16 -17.11 9.38
CA GLN A 52 -19.64 -16.50 8.16
C GLN A 52 -18.37 -17.21 7.65
N ARG A 53 -18.15 -17.18 6.33
CA ARG A 53 -16.98 -17.76 5.64
C ARG A 53 -15.68 -17.07 6.09
N ILE A 54 -14.58 -17.83 6.15
CA ILE A 54 -13.23 -17.31 6.39
C ILE A 54 -12.93 -16.21 5.36
N VAL A 55 -12.65 -15.00 5.85
CA VAL A 55 -12.22 -13.87 5.02
C VAL A 55 -10.74 -14.07 4.72
N GLU A 56 -10.39 -14.17 3.44
CA GLU A 56 -8.98 -14.23 3.02
C GLU A 56 -8.28 -12.92 3.40
N ILE A 57 -7.08 -13.03 3.97
CA ILE A 57 -6.24 -11.87 4.30
C ILE A 57 -5.69 -11.33 2.98
N ILE A 58 -6.30 -10.26 2.47
CA ILE A 58 -5.80 -9.54 1.29
C ILE A 58 -4.47 -8.89 1.70
N LYS A 59 -3.37 -9.31 1.08
CA LYS A 59 -2.07 -8.66 1.28
C LYS A 59 -2.21 -7.17 0.92
N PRO A 60 -1.72 -6.24 1.76
CA PRO A 60 -1.78 -4.83 1.44
C PRO A 60 -1.05 -4.56 0.12
N LEU A 61 -1.57 -3.61 -0.67
CA LEU A 61 -0.96 -3.22 -1.93
C LEU A 61 0.46 -2.70 -1.64
N THR A 62 1.47 -3.26 -2.29
CA THR A 62 2.83 -2.71 -2.23
C THR A 62 2.81 -1.31 -2.85
N ASN A 63 3.63 -0.40 -2.33
CA ASN A 63 3.72 0.97 -2.84
C ASN A 63 4.41 0.96 -4.21
N THR A 64 3.64 0.67 -5.26
CA THR A 64 4.10 0.59 -6.65
C THR A 64 4.75 1.89 -7.13
N THR A 65 4.37 3.03 -6.56
CA THR A 65 5.01 4.33 -6.82
C THR A 65 6.49 4.32 -6.42
N VAL A 66 6.83 3.74 -5.26
CA VAL A 66 8.22 3.69 -4.78
C VAL A 66 9.05 2.76 -5.67
N ASP A 67 8.48 1.60 -6.02
CA ASP A 67 9.14 0.63 -6.90
C ASP A 67 9.35 1.20 -8.32
N PHE A 68 8.38 1.96 -8.84
CA PHE A 68 8.51 2.65 -10.12
C PHE A 68 9.63 3.70 -10.09
N VAL A 69 9.66 4.57 -9.07
CA VAL A 69 10.71 5.58 -8.91
C VAL A 69 12.08 4.92 -8.80
N LYS A 70 12.20 3.82 -8.06
CA LYS A 70 13.45 3.06 -7.94
C LYS A 70 13.91 2.47 -9.27
N THR A 71 12.98 1.96 -10.08
CA THR A 71 13.28 1.39 -11.40
C THR A 71 13.79 2.47 -12.35
N ILE A 72 13.12 3.62 -12.42
CA ILE A 72 13.58 4.74 -13.24
C ILE A 72 14.92 5.27 -12.72
N SER A 73 15.09 5.39 -11.41
CA SER A 73 16.34 5.82 -10.78
C SER A 73 17.50 4.89 -11.15
N ASN A 74 17.29 3.57 -11.10
CA ASN A 74 18.32 2.60 -11.48
C ASN A 74 18.68 2.70 -12.96
N LEU A 75 17.70 2.86 -13.85
CA LEU A 75 17.96 3.06 -15.28
C LEU A 75 18.82 4.31 -15.52
N TYR A 76 18.50 5.43 -14.86
CA TYR A 76 19.29 6.67 -14.97
C TYR A 76 20.68 6.55 -14.33
N TYR A 77 20.83 5.72 -13.30
CA TYR A 77 22.12 5.43 -12.68
C TYR A 77 23.01 4.57 -13.60
N GLU A 78 22.44 3.52 -14.20
CA GLU A 78 23.16 2.60 -15.09
C GLU A 78 23.54 3.23 -16.43
N THR A 79 22.70 4.13 -16.96
CA THR A 79 22.97 4.80 -18.25
C THR A 79 24.12 5.79 -18.19
N GLN A 80 24.51 6.26 -17.00
CA GLN A 80 25.65 7.17 -16.76
C GLN A 80 25.70 8.41 -17.69
N ASP A 81 24.56 8.84 -18.25
CA ASP A 81 24.48 10.01 -19.12
C ASP A 81 24.44 11.31 -18.28
N HIS A 82 25.59 11.61 -17.67
CA HIS A 82 25.77 12.77 -16.79
C HIS A 82 25.51 14.09 -17.54
N LYS A 83 25.81 14.14 -18.83
CA LYS A 83 25.60 15.34 -19.66
C LYS A 83 24.12 15.65 -19.81
N ASN A 84 23.32 14.66 -20.19
CA ASN A 84 21.88 14.83 -20.33
C ASN A 84 21.24 15.19 -18.99
N LEU A 85 21.65 14.53 -17.91
CA LEU A 85 21.12 14.79 -16.58
C LEU A 85 21.44 16.20 -16.08
N VAL A 86 22.68 16.68 -16.27
CA VAL A 86 23.07 18.05 -15.94
C VAL A 86 22.26 19.06 -16.76
N HIS A 87 22.14 18.83 -18.08
CA HIS A 87 21.38 19.73 -18.95
C HIS A 87 19.90 19.82 -18.53
N LYS A 88 19.25 18.67 -18.32
CA LYS A 88 17.87 18.62 -17.81
C LYS A 88 17.74 19.36 -16.49
N LYS A 89 18.67 19.16 -15.56
CA LYS A 89 18.62 19.79 -14.24
C LYS A 89 18.75 21.30 -14.30
N ILE A 90 19.63 21.83 -15.15
CA ILE A 90 19.73 23.27 -15.43
C ILE A 90 18.42 23.78 -16.03
N THR A 91 17.88 23.10 -17.04
CA THR A 91 16.63 23.49 -17.69
C THR A 91 15.46 23.53 -16.71
N TYR A 92 15.31 22.50 -15.86
CA TYR A 92 14.27 22.48 -14.82
C TYR A 92 14.45 23.59 -13.79
N PHE A 93 15.69 23.86 -13.37
CA PHE A 93 15.96 24.96 -12.46
C PHE A 93 15.56 26.31 -13.08
N LEU A 94 16.01 26.60 -14.31
CA LEU A 94 15.70 27.85 -15.00
C LEU A 94 14.21 27.99 -15.31
N GLU A 95 13.51 26.88 -15.61
CA GLU A 95 12.05 26.85 -15.74
C GLU A 95 11.37 27.22 -14.43
N ARG A 96 11.83 26.65 -13.31
CA ARG A 96 11.30 26.99 -12.00
C ARG A 96 11.50 28.46 -11.68
N ILE A 97 12.66 29.03 -12.00
CA ILE A 97 12.92 30.46 -11.82
C ILE A 97 11.98 31.30 -12.69
N ARG A 98 11.76 30.91 -13.95
CA ARG A 98 10.78 31.55 -14.84
C ARG A 98 9.36 31.51 -14.25
N SER A 99 8.92 30.35 -13.77
CA SER A 99 7.57 30.15 -13.24
C SER A 99 7.32 30.83 -11.90
N GLU A 100 8.29 30.82 -10.97
CA GLU A 100 8.10 31.38 -9.63
C GLU A 100 8.44 32.87 -9.58
N TYR A 101 9.58 33.26 -10.15
CA TYR A 101 10.08 34.64 -10.05
C TYR A 101 9.74 35.51 -11.26
N HIS A 102 9.18 34.92 -12.33
CA HIS A 102 8.78 35.63 -13.54
C HIS A 102 9.96 36.39 -14.17
N LEU A 103 11.12 35.72 -14.20
CA LEU A 103 12.37 36.26 -14.74
C LEU A 103 12.71 35.59 -16.07
N ASP A 104 13.15 36.38 -17.04
CA ASP A 104 13.76 35.84 -18.26
C ASP A 104 15.09 35.16 -17.89
N THR A 105 15.28 33.93 -18.36
CA THR A 105 16.51 33.15 -18.16
C THR A 105 17.26 32.86 -19.47
N SER A 106 16.92 33.59 -20.54
CA SER A 106 17.60 33.51 -21.84
C SER A 106 19.05 33.99 -21.75
N VAL A 107 19.31 35.02 -20.94
CA VAL A 107 20.63 35.58 -20.68
C VAL A 107 20.86 35.58 -19.16
N LEU A 108 21.93 34.89 -18.73
CA LEU A 108 22.30 34.74 -17.32
C LEU A 108 23.45 35.69 -16.97
N ASP A 109 23.15 36.99 -17.01
CA ASP A 109 24.10 38.08 -16.77
C ASP A 109 24.01 38.66 -15.34
N GLU A 110 24.76 39.73 -15.08
CA GLU A 110 24.76 40.40 -13.76
C GLU A 110 23.40 41.02 -13.42
N GLU A 111 22.63 41.45 -14.43
CA GLU A 111 21.27 41.96 -14.24
C GLU A 111 20.32 40.84 -13.80
N PHE A 112 20.39 39.66 -14.43
CA PHE A 112 19.65 38.49 -13.99
C PHE A 112 19.99 38.10 -12.55
N ILE A 113 21.28 38.08 -12.19
CA ILE A 113 21.74 37.76 -10.83
C ILE A 113 21.16 38.73 -9.81
N GLU A 114 21.13 40.02 -10.12
CA GLU A 114 20.59 41.05 -9.24
C GLU A 114 19.08 40.91 -9.05
N ARG A 115 18.34 40.74 -10.15
CA ARG A 115 16.89 40.53 -10.12
C ARG A 115 16.50 39.25 -9.39
N LEU A 116 17.25 38.17 -9.61
CA LEU A 116 17.04 36.89 -8.93
C LEU A 116 17.33 37.01 -7.43
N ALA A 117 18.43 37.65 -7.03
CA ALA A 117 18.74 37.88 -5.62
C ALA A 117 17.64 38.70 -4.92
N MET A 118 17.16 39.78 -5.56
CA MET A 118 16.07 40.61 -5.02
C MET A 118 14.76 39.83 -4.85
N LYS A 119 14.36 39.02 -5.85
CA LYS A 119 13.10 38.28 -5.82
C LYS A 119 13.14 37.02 -4.96
N SER A 120 14.28 36.35 -4.90
CA SER A 120 14.46 35.13 -4.09
C SER A 120 14.78 35.42 -2.62
N GLY A 121 15.17 36.66 -2.29
CA GLY A 121 15.62 37.03 -0.95
C GLY A 121 16.98 36.42 -0.56
N LYS A 122 17.69 35.80 -1.51
CA LYS A 122 18.99 35.14 -1.28
C LYS A 122 20.14 36.14 -1.40
N LYS A 123 21.27 35.82 -0.76
CA LYS A 123 22.48 36.66 -0.86
C LYS A 123 22.97 36.70 -2.30
N LYS A 124 23.24 37.90 -2.84
CA LYS A 124 23.75 38.09 -4.20
C LYS A 124 25.00 37.24 -4.50
N SER A 125 25.87 37.05 -3.50
CA SER A 125 27.07 36.19 -3.63
C SER A 125 26.74 34.71 -3.89
N GLN A 126 25.70 34.17 -3.24
CA GLN A 126 25.26 32.78 -3.44
C GLN A 126 24.64 32.61 -4.83
N VAL A 127 23.75 33.52 -5.22
CA VAL A 127 23.12 33.52 -6.54
C VAL A 127 24.17 33.64 -7.65
N LYS A 128 25.14 34.54 -7.49
CA LYS A 128 26.25 34.72 -8.44
C LYS A 128 27.09 33.45 -8.58
N THR A 129 27.38 32.77 -7.47
CA THR A 129 28.12 31.50 -7.50
C THR A 129 27.36 30.43 -8.27
N LEU A 130 26.06 30.26 -7.99
CA LEU A 130 25.20 29.30 -8.69
C LEU A 130 25.13 29.59 -10.19
N VAL A 131 24.87 30.84 -10.59
CA VAL A 131 24.77 31.23 -12.00
C VAL A 131 26.10 31.04 -12.73
N ASN A 132 27.24 31.33 -12.08
CA ASN A 132 28.55 31.07 -12.66
C ASN A 132 28.82 29.58 -12.87
N VAL A 133 28.41 28.73 -11.92
CA VAL A 133 28.49 27.27 -12.09
C VAL A 133 27.62 26.82 -13.27
N ILE A 134 26.39 27.31 -13.38
CA ILE A 134 25.50 27.00 -14.51
C ILE A 134 26.13 27.42 -15.85
N ASN A 135 26.63 28.65 -15.95
CA ASN A 135 27.29 29.16 -17.15
C ASN A 135 28.54 28.34 -17.52
N ARG A 136 29.31 27.89 -16.52
CA ARG A 136 30.48 27.02 -16.72
C ARG A 136 30.05 25.64 -17.22
N MET A 137 29.01 25.05 -16.62
CA MET A 137 28.49 23.75 -17.03
C MET A 137 27.92 23.78 -18.43
N GLN A 138 27.20 24.83 -18.84
CA GLN A 138 26.66 24.95 -20.20
C GLN A 138 27.74 25.00 -21.30
N LYS A 139 28.94 25.52 -20.98
CA LYS A 139 30.07 25.59 -21.93
C LYS A 139 30.91 24.30 -21.97
N LYS A 140 30.72 23.41 -21.00
CA LYS A 140 31.53 22.20 -20.85
C LYS A 140 31.04 21.10 -21.81
N THR A 141 31.98 20.37 -22.41
CA THR A 141 31.69 19.27 -23.34
C THR A 141 31.60 17.92 -22.64
N GLU A 142 32.41 17.73 -21.59
CA GLU A 142 32.52 16.48 -20.83
C GLU A 142 31.95 16.62 -19.41
N PHE A 143 31.17 15.64 -18.97
CA PHE A 143 30.53 15.63 -17.66
C PHE A 143 30.80 14.31 -16.94
N PHE A 144 31.13 14.45 -15.66
CA PHE A 144 31.35 13.37 -14.70
C PHE A 144 30.38 13.55 -13.52
N GLU A 145 30.20 12.48 -12.74
CA GLU A 145 29.33 12.46 -11.55
C GLU A 145 29.55 13.65 -10.61
N ASP A 146 30.81 14.07 -10.41
CA ASP A 146 31.14 15.19 -9.53
C ASP A 146 30.54 16.53 -10.00
N ASN A 147 30.40 16.74 -11.30
CA ASN A 147 29.77 17.95 -11.86
C ASN A 147 28.28 17.98 -11.51
N LEU A 148 27.64 16.82 -11.51
CA LEU A 148 26.23 16.68 -11.14
C LEU A 148 26.04 16.90 -9.64
N LYS A 149 26.94 16.36 -8.81
CA LYS A 149 26.93 16.57 -7.35
C LYS A 149 27.14 18.04 -7.00
N GLU A 150 28.11 18.70 -7.63
CA GLU A 150 28.39 20.13 -7.45
C GLU A 150 27.16 20.98 -7.83
N LEU A 151 26.57 20.73 -9.01
CA LEU A 151 25.36 21.42 -9.44
C LEU A 151 24.19 21.19 -8.47
N ASN A 152 23.98 19.95 -8.04
CA ASN A 152 22.91 19.63 -7.09
C ASN A 152 23.07 20.42 -5.81
N LYS A 153 24.28 20.42 -5.24
CA LYS A 153 24.57 21.10 -3.99
C LYS A 153 24.24 22.59 -4.07
N HIS A 154 24.67 23.28 -5.14
CA HIS A 154 24.36 24.70 -5.31
C HIS A 154 22.87 24.98 -5.51
N ILE A 155 22.12 24.08 -6.17
CA ILE A 155 20.67 24.21 -6.33
C ILE A 155 19.95 23.96 -4.98
N GLU A 156 20.36 22.95 -4.23
CA GLU A 156 19.81 22.66 -2.90
C GLU A 156 20.11 23.80 -1.94
N ASP A 157 21.34 24.31 -1.90
CA ASP A 157 21.73 25.47 -1.09
C ASP A 157 20.88 26.71 -1.43
N PHE A 158 20.47 26.87 -2.70
CA PHE A 158 19.56 27.94 -3.10
C PHE A 158 18.16 27.75 -2.51
N TYR A 159 17.62 26.53 -2.44
CA TYR A 159 16.26 26.28 -1.94
C TYR A 159 16.18 26.08 -0.41
N SER A 160 17.20 25.49 0.21
CA SER A 160 17.20 25.12 1.64
C SER A 160 17.51 26.28 2.59
N ALA A 161 17.99 27.41 2.08
CA ALA A 161 18.39 28.57 2.88
C ALA A 161 17.24 29.52 3.28
#